data_AF-A0A067DV79-F1
#
_entry.id   AF-A0A067DV79-F1
#
_cell.length_a   1.000
_cell.length_b   1.000
_cell.length_c   1.000
_cell.angle_alpha   90.00
_cell.angle_beta   90.00
_cell.angle_gamma   90.00
#
_symmetry.space_group_name_H-M   'P 1'
#
loop_
_entity.id
_entity.type
_entity.pdbx_description
1 polymer ?
#
loop_
_entity_poly.entity_id
_entity_poly.type
_entity_poly.pdbx_seq_one_letter_code
_entity_poly.pdbx_strand_id
1 'polypeptide(L)'
;VSIMGRETGEKLSARRDKSHVLFGGTKILQHTPDKTFPLKTPDGGCLAVVLRTGFETSQGKLMRTILFSTERVTANSWESGLFILFLVVFAVIAAGYVLKKGMEDPTRSKYKLFLSCSLIITSVIPPELPMELSIAVNTSLIALARRGIFCTEPFRIPFAGKVDMCCFDKTGTLTSDDMEFRGVVGLSNAELEDDMTKVPVRTQEILASCHALVFVDNKLVGDPLEKAALKGIDWSYKSDEKAMPKRGGGNAVQIVQRHHFASHLKRMSVVVRVQEEFFAFVKGAPETIQDRLTDLPSSYIETYKKYTHQGSRVLALAFKSLPDMTVSDARSLHRDEVENGLTFAGFAVFNCPIREDSAKILSELKNSSQDLAMITGDQALTACYVASQVHIVTKPVLILCPVKNGKVYEWVSPDETEKIQYSEKEVEGLTDAHDLCIGGDCFEMLQQTSAVLRVIPYVKVLK
;
A
#
# COMPACT_ATOMS: atom_id res chain seq x y z
N VAL A 1 -13.95 -12.02 -17.30
CA VAL A 1 -14.88 -12.17 -18.45
C VAL A 1 -14.28 -11.40 -19.62
N SER A 2 -13.99 -12.08 -20.73
CA SER A 2 -13.53 -11.42 -21.96
C SER A 2 -14.59 -10.40 -22.41
N ILE A 3 -14.16 -9.19 -22.79
CA ILE A 3 -15.07 -8.14 -23.28
C ILE A 3 -15.76 -8.58 -24.59
N MET A 4 -15.17 -9.51 -25.34
CA MET A 4 -15.69 -9.97 -26.64
C MET A 4 -17.04 -10.70 -26.59
N GLY A 5 -17.50 -11.14 -25.41
CA GLY A 5 -18.77 -11.86 -25.25
C GLY A 5 -19.91 -11.04 -24.63
N ARG A 6 -19.74 -9.72 -24.45
CA ARG A 6 -20.73 -8.88 -23.75
C ARG A 6 -21.76 -8.30 -24.72
N GLU A 7 -23.00 -8.17 -24.26
CA GLU A 7 -24.07 -7.52 -24.99
C GLU A 7 -23.77 -6.03 -25.23
N THR A 8 -24.22 -5.49 -26.36
CA THR A 8 -23.94 -4.11 -26.83
C THR A 8 -24.42 -2.99 -25.91
N GLY A 9 -25.16 -3.30 -24.84
CA GLY A 9 -25.63 -2.34 -23.83
C GLY A 9 -24.73 -2.19 -22.61
N GLU A 10 -23.74 -3.06 -22.41
CA GLU A 10 -22.89 -3.00 -21.21
C GLU A 10 -21.80 -1.92 -21.31
N LYS A 11 -21.79 -1.00 -20.34
CA LYS A 11 -20.75 0.04 -20.24
C LYS A 11 -19.44 -0.52 -19.67
N LEU A 12 -18.33 -0.16 -20.33
CA LEU A 12 -16.97 -0.40 -19.82
C LEU A 12 -16.82 0.21 -18.43
N SER A 13 -16.36 -0.59 -17.46
CA SER A 13 -16.09 -0.11 -16.11
C SER A 13 -14.62 -0.38 -15.75
N ALA A 14 -13.87 0.68 -15.44
CA ALA A 14 -12.47 0.57 -15.09
C ALA A 14 -12.18 -0.35 -13.88
N ARG A 15 -13.16 -0.55 -12.98
CA ARG A 15 -13.02 -1.49 -11.85
C ARG A 15 -13.22 -2.94 -12.27
N ARG A 16 -14.22 -3.23 -13.12
CA ARG A 16 -14.55 -4.60 -13.57
C ARG A 16 -13.61 -5.09 -14.67
N ASP A 17 -13.21 -4.19 -15.57
CA ASP A 17 -12.48 -4.50 -16.81
C ASP A 17 -10.99 -4.18 -16.71
N LYS A 18 -10.46 -4.13 -15.48
CA LYS A 18 -9.07 -3.73 -15.19
C LYS A 18 -8.03 -4.55 -15.97
N SER A 19 -8.31 -5.82 -16.28
CA SER A 19 -7.43 -6.69 -17.08
C SER A 19 -7.33 -6.30 -18.56
N HIS A 20 -8.27 -5.49 -19.06
CA HIS A 20 -8.33 -5.02 -20.45
C HIS A 20 -8.08 -3.51 -20.56
N VAL A 21 -7.68 -2.86 -19.47
CA VAL A 21 -7.39 -1.42 -19.43
C VAL A 21 -5.91 -1.23 -19.13
N LEU A 22 -5.23 -0.53 -20.02
CA LEU A 22 -3.84 -0.09 -19.82
C LEU A 22 -3.83 1.32 -19.23
N PHE A 23 -3.01 1.53 -18.20
CA PHE A 23 -2.88 2.84 -17.56
C PHE A 23 -1.63 3.58 -18.05
N GLY A 24 -1.74 4.90 -18.23
CA GLY A 24 -0.59 5.75 -18.52
C GLY A 24 0.47 5.65 -17.41
N GLY A 25 1.75 5.66 -17.79
CA GLY A 25 2.88 5.48 -16.88
C GLY A 25 3.32 4.02 -16.67
N THR A 26 2.66 3.07 -17.34
CA THR A 26 3.07 1.65 -17.33
C THR A 26 3.95 1.33 -18.53
N LYS A 27 4.91 0.39 -18.35
CA LYS A 27 5.77 -0.10 -19.42
C LYS A 27 5.27 -1.46 -19.90
N ILE A 28 4.92 -1.54 -21.18
CA ILE A 28 4.58 -2.82 -21.82
C ILE A 28 5.90 -3.55 -22.11
N LEU A 29 6.05 -4.74 -21.53
CA LEU A 29 7.26 -5.55 -21.67
C LEU A 29 7.16 -6.56 -22.82
N GLN A 30 5.95 -7.08 -23.04
CA GLN A 30 5.66 -8.02 -24.11
C GLN A 30 4.25 -7.76 -24.64
N HIS A 31 4.06 -8.02 -25.92
CA HIS A 31 2.76 -8.08 -26.55
C HIS A 31 2.76 -9.23 -27.57
N THR A 32 1.59 -9.79 -27.83
CA THR A 32 1.40 -10.81 -28.86
C THR A 32 0.38 -10.28 -29.85
N PRO A 33 0.71 -10.16 -31.15
CA PRO A 33 -0.24 -9.69 -32.14
C PRO A 33 -1.45 -10.63 -32.23
N ASP A 34 -2.65 -10.05 -32.23
CA ASP A 34 -3.86 -10.79 -32.52
C ASP A 34 -3.95 -11.07 -34.02
N LYS A 35 -3.81 -12.35 -34.40
CA LYS A 35 -3.90 -12.80 -35.79
C LYS A 35 -5.33 -12.88 -36.30
N THR A 36 -6.32 -12.83 -35.42
CA THR A 36 -7.75 -12.97 -35.76
C THR A 36 -8.40 -11.63 -36.11
N PHE A 37 -7.82 -10.52 -35.67
CA PHE A 37 -8.34 -9.19 -35.94
C PHE A 37 -7.95 -8.72 -37.36
N PRO A 38 -8.89 -8.16 -38.15
CA PRO A 38 -8.63 -7.80 -39.55
C PRO A 38 -7.63 -6.66 -39.73
N LEU A 39 -7.49 -5.78 -38.72
CA LEU A 39 -6.57 -4.65 -38.76
C LEU A 39 -5.21 -5.04 -38.18
N LYS A 40 -4.17 -5.07 -39.02
CA LYS A 40 -2.79 -5.29 -38.59
C LYS A 40 -2.07 -3.96 -38.43
N THR A 41 -1.38 -3.77 -37.31
CA THR A 41 -0.51 -2.61 -37.14
C THR A 41 0.82 -2.82 -37.87
N PRO A 42 1.47 -1.76 -38.38
CA PRO A 42 2.74 -1.87 -39.11
C PRO A 42 3.89 -2.45 -38.27
N ASP A 43 3.83 -2.28 -36.96
CA ASP A 43 4.82 -2.73 -35.98
C ASP A 43 4.52 -4.13 -35.41
N GLY A 44 3.39 -4.76 -35.79
CA GLY A 44 2.94 -6.01 -35.18
C GLY A 44 2.49 -5.86 -33.72
N GLY A 45 2.28 -4.62 -33.25
CA GLY A 45 1.70 -4.28 -31.97
C GLY A 45 0.23 -4.68 -31.79
N CYS A 46 -0.26 -4.51 -30.55
CA CYS A 46 -1.68 -4.68 -30.26
C CYS A 46 -2.44 -3.37 -30.53
N LEU A 47 -3.60 -3.48 -31.19
CA LEU A 47 -4.51 -2.35 -31.34
C LEU A 47 -5.19 -2.05 -29.99
N ALA A 48 -5.21 -0.77 -29.61
CA ALA A 48 -5.87 -0.31 -28.39
C ALA A 48 -6.68 0.97 -28.66
N VAL A 49 -7.72 1.19 -27.85
CA VAL A 49 -8.56 2.40 -27.91
C VAL A 49 -8.17 3.32 -26.76
N VAL A 50 -7.90 4.58 -27.09
CA VAL A 50 -7.59 5.60 -26.09
C VAL A 50 -8.87 5.99 -25.36
N LEU A 51 -8.91 5.74 -24.04
CA LEU A 51 -10.06 6.07 -23.20
C LEU A 51 -10.01 7.50 -22.65
N ARG A 52 -8.82 7.97 -22.24
CA ARG A 52 -8.57 9.29 -21.63
C ARG A 52 -7.19 9.79 -21.99
N THR A 53 -7.01 11.10 -22.04
CA THR A 53 -5.74 11.76 -22.34
C THR A 53 -5.42 12.85 -21.30
N GLY A 54 -4.14 13.23 -21.19
CA GLY A 54 -3.70 14.32 -20.32
C GLY A 54 -4.04 14.15 -18.83
N PHE A 55 -4.48 15.23 -18.19
CA PHE A 55 -4.80 15.30 -16.76
C PHE A 55 -6.07 14.54 -16.33
N GLU A 56 -6.85 14.02 -17.29
CA GLU A 56 -8.01 13.18 -17.00
C GLU A 56 -7.66 11.69 -16.81
N THR A 57 -6.44 11.30 -17.19
CA THR A 57 -5.91 9.96 -16.90
C THR A 57 -5.70 9.76 -15.40
N SER A 58 -5.60 8.51 -14.93
CA SER A 58 -5.37 8.24 -13.50
C SER A 58 -4.08 8.87 -12.98
N GLN A 59 -2.97 8.73 -13.74
CA GLN A 59 -1.69 9.37 -13.41
C GLN A 59 -1.79 10.88 -13.47
N GLY A 60 -2.40 11.43 -14.53
CA GLY A 60 -2.60 12.86 -14.68
C GLY A 60 -3.43 13.46 -13.54
N LYS A 61 -4.49 12.78 -13.10
CA LYS A 61 -5.32 13.20 -11.98
C LYS A 61 -4.53 13.23 -10.68
N LEU A 62 -3.72 12.20 -10.40
CA LEU A 62 -2.84 12.17 -9.23
C LEU A 62 -1.81 13.31 -9.28
N MET A 63 -1.15 13.52 -10.42
CA MET A 63 -0.21 14.63 -10.60
C MET A 63 -0.90 15.98 -10.42
N ARG A 64 -2.09 16.17 -10.99
CA ARG A 64 -2.89 17.38 -10.80
C ARG A 64 -3.20 17.59 -9.33
N THR A 65 -3.65 16.56 -8.61
CA THR A 65 -3.89 16.65 -7.18
C THR A 65 -2.61 17.09 -6.46
N ILE A 66 -1.47 16.42 -6.68
CA ILE A 66 -0.19 16.76 -6.03
C ILE A 66 0.24 18.21 -6.33
N LEU A 67 0.14 18.66 -7.58
CA LEU A 67 0.58 19.98 -8.02
C LEU A 67 -0.32 21.12 -7.49
N PHE A 68 -1.62 20.88 -7.33
CA PHE A 68 -2.59 21.90 -6.94
C PHE A 68 -3.09 21.77 -5.50
N SER A 69 -2.75 20.69 -4.78
CA SER A 69 -3.09 20.50 -3.36
C SER A 69 -1.97 20.97 -2.41
N THR A 70 -0.83 21.39 -2.93
CA THR A 70 0.28 21.89 -2.12
C THR A 70 0.13 23.39 -1.92
N GLU A 71 -0.32 23.78 -0.73
CA GLU A 71 -0.23 25.19 -0.32
C GLU A 71 1.24 25.58 -0.19
N ARG A 72 1.60 26.72 -0.78
CA ARG A 72 2.95 27.26 -0.65
C ARG A 72 3.14 27.76 0.77
N VAL A 73 4.07 27.16 1.48
CA VAL A 73 4.48 27.61 2.80
C VAL A 73 5.44 28.78 2.62
N THR A 74 5.03 29.96 3.07
CA THR A 74 5.87 31.16 3.08
C THR A 74 6.47 31.40 4.46
N ALA A 75 7.60 32.11 4.52
CA ALA A 75 8.22 32.53 5.78
C ALA A 75 7.34 33.46 6.63
N ASN A 76 6.32 34.08 6.03
CA ASN A 76 5.41 34.98 6.72
C ASN A 76 4.32 34.18 7.47
N SER A 77 4.61 33.79 8.70
CA SER A 77 3.63 33.12 9.56
C SER A 77 2.71 34.15 10.24
N TRP A 78 1.51 33.71 10.59
CA TRP A 78 0.60 34.50 11.43
C TRP A 78 1.25 34.91 12.76
N GLU A 79 2.11 34.04 13.31
CA GLU A 79 2.89 34.29 14.53
C GLU A 79 3.83 35.50 14.34
N SER A 80 4.53 35.59 13.21
CA SER A 80 5.38 36.74 12.87
C SER A 80 4.57 38.04 12.74
N GLY A 81 3.37 37.96 12.14
CA GLY A 81 2.46 39.10 12.04
C GLY A 81 2.02 39.63 13.41
N LEU A 82 1.66 38.74 14.33
CA LEU A 82 1.31 39.10 15.71
C LEU A 82 2.49 39.69 16.48
N PHE A 83 3.69 39.15 16.30
CA PHE A 83 4.91 39.69 16.90
C PHE A 83 5.22 41.11 16.41
N ILE A 84 5.14 41.34 15.09
CA ILE A 84 5.31 42.68 14.50
C ILE A 84 4.23 43.63 15.01
N LEU A 85 2.97 43.19 15.07
CA LEU A 85 1.86 43.99 15.59
C LEU A 85 2.12 44.41 17.05
N PHE A 86 2.56 43.47 17.89
CA PHE A 86 2.92 43.73 19.28
C PHE A 86 4.01 44.80 19.38
N LEU A 87 5.09 44.67 18.61
CA LEU A 87 6.17 45.66 18.57
C LEU A 87 5.71 47.04 18.10
N VAL A 88 4.86 47.09 17.06
CA VAL A 88 4.31 48.34 16.52
C VAL A 88 3.41 49.03 17.56
N VAL A 89 2.63 48.30 18.35
CA VAL A 89 1.82 48.89 19.43
C VAL A 89 2.71 49.62 20.45
N PHE A 90 3.81 49.00 20.89
CA PHE A 90 4.78 49.67 21.78
C PHE A 90 5.43 50.89 21.11
N ALA A 91 5.78 50.77 19.83
CA ALA A 91 6.35 51.87 19.05
C ALA A 91 5.41 53.09 19.00
N VAL A 92 4.12 52.84 18.75
CA VAL A 92 3.09 53.90 18.67
C VAL A 92 2.86 54.55 20.04
N ILE A 93 2.82 53.77 21.12
CA ILE A 93 2.70 54.31 22.49
C ILE A 93 3.90 55.20 22.83
N ALA A 94 5.13 54.72 22.55
CA ALA A 94 6.36 55.48 22.79
C ALA A 94 6.43 56.75 21.93
N ALA A 95 6.11 56.64 20.64
CA ALA A 95 6.05 57.79 19.73
C ALA A 95 5.00 58.81 20.16
N GLY A 96 3.83 58.35 20.62
CA GLY A 96 2.76 59.20 21.15
C GLY A 96 3.16 59.92 22.45
N TYR A 97 3.88 59.23 23.35
CA TYR A 97 4.43 59.85 24.56
C TYR A 97 5.47 60.93 24.23
N VAL A 98 6.41 60.63 23.33
CA VAL A 98 7.44 61.57 22.88
C VAL A 98 6.80 62.77 22.17
N LEU A 99 5.77 62.55 21.36
CA LEU A 99 5.02 63.62 20.70
C LEU A 99 4.33 64.52 21.72
N LYS A 100 3.62 63.93 22.70
CA LYS A 100 2.91 64.69 23.75
C LYS A 100 3.87 65.56 24.57
N LYS A 101 4.92 64.96 25.14
CA LYS A 101 5.94 65.70 25.90
C LYS A 101 6.73 66.68 25.05
N GLY A 102 6.96 66.35 23.78
CA GLY A 102 7.67 67.22 22.85
C GLY A 102 6.86 68.46 22.44
N MET A 103 5.53 68.38 22.47
CA MET A 103 4.64 69.52 22.22
C MET A 103 4.50 70.46 23.43
N GLU A 104 4.75 69.96 24.65
CA GLU A 104 4.75 70.77 25.87
C GLU A 104 5.97 71.71 25.98
N ASP A 105 7.05 71.43 25.24
CA ASP A 105 8.29 72.21 25.25
C ASP A 105 8.33 73.22 24.07
N PRO A 106 8.09 74.53 24.30
CA PRO A 106 7.97 75.54 23.23
C PRO A 106 9.29 75.82 22.48
N THR A 107 10.41 75.29 22.96
CA THR A 107 11.75 75.46 22.35
C THR A 107 12.06 74.43 21.25
N ARG A 108 11.26 73.37 21.12
CA ARG A 108 11.50 72.29 20.16
C ARG A 108 10.85 72.53 18.80
N SER A 109 11.62 72.31 17.74
CA SER A 109 11.10 72.33 16.36
C SER A 109 10.20 71.13 16.09
N LYS A 110 8.98 71.40 15.59
CA LYS A 110 8.00 70.38 15.17
C LYS A 110 8.57 69.41 14.12
N TYR A 111 9.48 69.88 13.26
CA TYR A 111 10.14 69.06 12.26
C TYR A 111 11.07 68.00 12.90
N LYS A 112 11.86 68.40 13.91
CA LYS A 112 12.71 67.46 14.66
C LYS A 112 11.88 66.43 15.42
N LEU A 113 10.75 66.85 16.01
CA LEU A 113 9.84 65.97 16.73
C LEU A 113 9.22 64.91 15.81
N PHE A 114 8.78 65.31 14.62
CA PHE A 114 8.27 64.39 13.60
C PHE A 114 9.33 63.36 13.16
N LEU A 115 10.57 63.80 12.91
CA LEU A 115 11.67 62.89 12.58
C LEU A 115 11.96 61.90 13.71
N SER A 116 11.93 62.33 14.97
CA SER A 116 12.12 61.43 16.12
C SER A 116 11.01 60.38 16.24
N CYS A 117 9.74 60.76 16.03
CA CYS A 117 8.62 59.81 16.02
C CYS A 117 8.72 58.81 14.86
N SER A 118 9.09 59.28 13.66
CA SER A 118 9.33 58.40 12.51
C SER A 118 10.47 57.43 12.77
N LEU A 119 11.56 57.90 13.39
CA LEU A 119 12.73 57.09 13.70
C LEU A 119 12.39 55.94 14.66
N ILE A 120 11.60 56.21 15.71
CA ILE A 120 11.13 55.20 16.68
C ILE A 120 10.36 54.09 15.95
N ILE A 121 9.45 54.45 15.04
CA ILE A 121 8.64 53.48 14.31
C ILE A 121 9.52 52.67 13.35
N THR A 122 10.43 53.30 12.61
CA THR A 122 11.32 52.61 11.68
C THR A 122 12.38 51.75 12.36
N SER A 123 12.82 52.10 13.57
CA SER A 123 13.84 51.35 14.31
C SER A 123 13.33 50.05 14.94
N VAL A 124 12.01 49.89 15.02
CA VAL A 124 11.37 48.75 15.71
C VAL A 124 11.38 47.48 14.86
N ILE A 125 11.48 47.60 13.54
CA ILE A 125 11.60 46.45 12.63
C ILE A 125 13.07 46.36 12.22
N PRO A 126 13.84 45.39 12.75
CA PRO A 126 15.23 45.20 12.33
C PRO A 126 15.26 44.78 10.86
N PRO A 127 15.98 45.50 9.98
CA PRO A 127 16.13 45.08 8.59
C PRO A 127 16.92 43.76 8.44
N GLU A 128 17.61 43.31 9.50
CA GLU A 128 18.43 42.10 9.51
C GLU A 128 17.61 40.79 9.63
N LEU A 129 16.38 40.84 10.17
CA LEU A 129 15.59 39.64 10.46
C LEU A 129 15.37 38.70 9.26
N PRO A 130 15.02 39.18 8.04
CA PRO A 130 14.83 38.31 6.89
C PRO A 130 16.15 37.66 6.43
N MET A 131 17.27 38.36 6.60
CA MET A 131 18.59 37.85 6.23
C MET A 131 19.03 36.73 7.18
N GLU A 132 18.83 36.92 8.48
CA GLU A 132 19.14 35.90 9.49
C GLU A 132 18.37 34.60 9.25
N LEU A 133 17.06 34.70 8.97
CA LEU A 133 16.22 33.55 8.68
C LEU A 133 16.69 32.80 7.42
N SER A 134 17.09 33.52 6.37
CA SER A 134 17.63 32.91 5.14
C SER A 134 18.94 32.16 5.39
N ILE A 135 19.86 32.74 6.17
CA ILE A 135 21.14 32.10 6.51
C ILE A 135 20.92 30.83 7.33
N ALA A 136 20.01 30.88 8.31
CA ALA A 136 19.66 29.72 9.14
C ALA A 136 19.13 28.55 8.28
N VAL A 137 18.14 28.83 7.42
CA VAL A 137 17.52 27.81 6.55
C VAL A 137 18.54 27.21 5.57
N ASN A 138 19.40 28.03 4.96
CA ASN A 138 20.44 27.55 4.06
C ASN A 138 21.48 26.66 4.77
N THR A 139 21.84 27.02 6.00
CA THR A 139 22.76 26.20 6.82
C THR A 139 22.13 24.84 7.14
N SER A 140 20.85 24.81 7.50
CA SER A 140 20.10 23.56 7.70
C SER A 140 20.02 22.71 6.42
N LEU A 141 19.82 23.33 5.26
CA LEU A 141 19.78 22.63 3.97
C LEU A 141 21.11 21.94 3.67
N ILE A 142 22.24 22.62 3.86
CA ILE A 142 23.58 22.03 3.67
C ILE A 142 23.80 20.86 4.63
N ALA A 143 23.38 21.00 5.89
CA ALA A 143 23.50 19.94 6.89
C ALA A 143 22.68 18.69 6.53
N LEU A 144 21.45 18.87 6.01
CA LEU A 144 20.59 17.79 5.52
C LEU A 144 21.13 17.13 4.25
N ALA A 145 21.65 17.93 3.31
CA ALA A 145 22.23 17.41 2.06
C ALA A 145 23.47 16.53 2.32
N ARG A 146 24.29 16.88 3.32
CA ARG A 146 25.41 16.04 3.77
C ARG A 146 24.98 14.67 4.32
N ARG A 147 23.72 14.54 4.74
CA ARG A 147 23.09 13.27 5.17
C ARG A 147 22.29 12.60 4.07
N GLY A 148 22.36 13.08 2.83
CA GLY A 148 21.60 12.54 1.69
C GLY A 148 20.13 12.95 1.65
N ILE A 149 19.70 13.92 2.47
CA ILE A 149 18.32 14.42 2.50
C ILE A 149 18.27 15.70 1.67
N PHE A 150 17.56 15.65 0.53
CA PHE A 150 17.44 16.79 -0.39
C PHE A 150 16.06 17.44 -0.25
N CYS A 151 16.02 18.67 0.25
CA CYS A 151 14.78 19.43 0.44
C CYS A 151 14.50 20.34 -0.77
N THR A 152 13.31 20.22 -1.35
CA THR A 152 12.85 21.10 -2.44
C THR A 152 12.22 22.41 -1.93
N GLU A 153 11.64 22.38 -0.72
CA GLU A 153 11.00 23.52 -0.06
C GLU A 153 11.66 23.82 1.29
N PRO A 154 12.67 24.70 1.35
CA PRO A 154 13.47 24.93 2.57
C PRO A 154 12.66 25.48 3.75
N PHE A 155 11.61 26.27 3.49
CA PHE A 155 10.76 26.83 4.54
C PHE A 155 9.89 25.79 5.26
N ARG A 156 9.86 24.53 4.80
CA ARG A 156 9.20 23.43 5.52
C ARG A 156 10.06 22.83 6.64
N ILE A 157 11.37 23.06 6.62
CA ILE A 157 12.31 22.45 7.58
C ILE A 157 11.90 22.76 9.05
N PRO A 158 11.54 24.00 9.44
CA PRO A 158 11.13 24.28 10.81
C PRO A 158 9.85 23.57 11.24
N PHE A 159 8.95 23.23 10.31
CA PHE A 159 7.70 22.53 10.62
C PHE A 159 7.96 21.09 11.06
N ALA A 160 9.06 20.47 10.64
CA ALA A 160 9.44 19.14 11.09
C ALA A 160 9.63 19.06 12.62
N GLY A 161 9.96 20.19 13.27
CA GLY A 161 10.05 20.27 14.74
C GLY A 161 8.71 20.45 15.45
N LYS A 162 7.63 20.78 14.73
CA LYS A 162 6.27 20.93 15.26
C LYS A 162 5.37 19.73 14.89
N VAL A 163 5.95 18.60 14.50
CA VAL A 163 5.17 17.42 14.08
C VAL A 163 4.68 16.68 15.31
N ASP A 164 3.35 16.61 15.46
CA ASP A 164 2.69 15.88 16.53
C ASP A 164 2.41 14.41 16.15
N MET A 165 2.15 14.14 14.87
CA MET A 165 1.79 12.82 14.36
C MET A 165 2.58 12.45 13.10
N CYS A 166 3.13 11.24 13.08
CA CYS A 166 3.89 10.66 11.98
C CYS A 166 3.10 9.46 11.38
N CYS A 167 2.68 9.61 10.12
CA CYS A 167 2.02 8.55 9.37
C CYS A 167 3.03 7.79 8.50
N PHE A 168 3.03 6.46 8.60
CA PHE A 168 3.94 5.59 7.86
C PHE A 168 3.18 4.70 6.88
N ASP A 169 3.69 4.59 5.66
CA ASP A 169 3.34 3.48 4.76
C ASP A 169 4.05 2.20 5.23
N LYS A 170 3.48 1.04 4.92
CA LYS A 170 4.06 -0.25 5.31
C LYS A 170 5.04 -0.75 4.25
N THR A 171 4.56 -0.96 3.01
CA THR A 171 5.32 -1.60 1.94
C THR A 171 6.34 -0.63 1.36
N GLY A 172 7.62 -1.02 1.32
CA GLY A 172 8.71 -0.18 0.81
C GLY A 172 9.17 0.93 1.75
N THR A 173 8.51 1.11 2.89
CA THR A 173 8.88 2.08 3.93
C THR A 173 9.31 1.36 5.21
N LEU A 174 8.39 0.64 5.88
CA LEU A 174 8.69 -0.10 7.11
C LEU A 174 9.20 -1.52 6.83
N THR A 175 8.69 -2.14 5.75
CA THR A 175 9.17 -3.40 5.23
C THR A 175 10.01 -3.18 3.97
N SER A 176 10.89 -4.12 3.68
CA SER A 176 11.57 -4.16 2.38
C SER A 176 10.58 -4.43 1.25
N ASP A 177 10.95 -4.06 0.02
CA ASP A 177 10.16 -4.36 -1.19
C ASP A 177 10.30 -5.82 -1.63
N ASP A 178 11.33 -6.50 -1.14
CA ASP A 178 11.60 -7.89 -1.46
C ASP A 178 10.69 -8.82 -0.65
N MET A 179 9.99 -9.71 -1.34
CA MET A 179 9.22 -10.80 -0.74
C MET A 179 10.13 -12.02 -0.53
N GLU A 180 10.04 -12.65 0.63
CA GLU A 180 10.76 -13.89 0.92
C GLU A 180 9.78 -15.07 0.96
N PHE A 181 10.08 -16.13 0.20
CA PHE A 181 9.36 -17.39 0.30
C PHE A 181 9.92 -18.19 1.48
N ARG A 182 9.04 -18.54 2.44
CA ARG A 182 9.42 -19.27 3.66
C ARG A 182 9.25 -20.78 3.55
N GLY A 183 8.34 -21.24 2.71
CA GLY A 183 8.06 -22.66 2.55
C GLY A 183 6.58 -22.98 2.35
N VAL A 184 6.25 -24.26 2.56
CA VAL A 184 4.91 -24.82 2.37
C VAL A 184 4.39 -25.45 3.66
N VAL A 185 3.10 -25.33 3.96
CA VAL A 185 2.46 -25.94 5.14
C VAL A 185 1.11 -26.59 4.80
N GLY A 186 0.65 -27.53 5.64
CA GLY A 186 -0.72 -28.07 5.59
C GLY A 186 -0.91 -29.35 4.76
N LEU A 187 0.16 -29.98 4.29
CA LEU A 187 0.09 -31.18 3.43
C LEU A 187 0.07 -32.51 4.20
N SER A 188 0.59 -32.55 5.44
CA SER A 188 0.57 -33.74 6.34
C SER A 188 0.92 -33.35 7.77
N ASN A 189 1.89 -32.44 7.95
CA ASN A 189 2.27 -31.86 9.23
C ASN A 189 1.73 -30.42 9.35
N ALA A 190 1.42 -29.99 10.57
CA ALA A 190 0.97 -28.63 10.88
C ALA A 190 2.13 -27.61 10.94
N GLU A 191 3.35 -28.03 10.63
CA GLU A 191 4.55 -27.21 10.66
C GLU A 191 4.99 -26.78 9.26
N LEU A 192 5.69 -25.65 9.20
CA LEU A 192 6.23 -25.08 7.97
C LEU A 192 7.41 -25.93 7.48
N GLU A 193 7.30 -26.48 6.27
CA GLU A 193 8.40 -27.18 5.61
C GLU A 193 9.16 -26.21 4.69
N ASP A 194 10.37 -25.86 5.10
CA ASP A 194 11.31 -25.04 4.31
C ASP A 194 12.12 -25.91 3.32
N ASP A 195 12.30 -27.20 3.62
CA ASP A 195 12.99 -28.13 2.73
C ASP A 195 12.08 -28.59 1.58
N MET A 196 12.30 -28.02 0.41
CA MET A 196 11.53 -28.31 -0.80
C MET A 196 11.65 -29.77 -1.26
N THR A 197 12.67 -30.52 -0.84
CA THR A 197 12.78 -31.95 -1.21
C THR A 197 11.70 -32.82 -0.58
N LYS A 198 11.13 -32.39 0.55
CA LYS A 198 10.06 -33.10 1.26
C LYS A 198 8.67 -32.65 0.81
N VAL A 199 8.57 -31.53 0.10
CA VAL A 199 7.32 -31.01 -0.42
C VAL A 199 6.86 -31.87 -1.60
N PRO A 200 5.59 -32.35 -1.61
CA PRO A 200 5.01 -33.08 -2.73
C PRO A 200 5.27 -32.42 -4.08
N VAL A 201 5.59 -33.25 -5.08
CA VAL A 201 5.91 -32.78 -6.44
C VAL A 201 4.80 -31.91 -7.02
N ARG A 202 3.52 -32.29 -6.81
CA ARG A 202 2.37 -31.50 -7.28
C ARG A 202 2.36 -30.07 -6.73
N THR A 203 2.74 -29.87 -5.47
CA THR A 203 2.80 -28.53 -4.88
C THR A 203 3.91 -27.69 -5.51
N GLN A 204 5.07 -28.29 -5.77
CA GLN A 204 6.16 -27.62 -6.48
C GLN A 204 5.77 -27.27 -7.92
N GLU A 205 5.09 -28.18 -8.62
CA GLU A 205 4.58 -27.96 -9.98
C GLU A 205 3.60 -26.78 -10.04
N ILE A 206 2.70 -26.66 -9.05
CA ILE A 206 1.77 -25.52 -8.93
C ILE A 206 2.55 -24.21 -8.76
N LEU A 207 3.51 -24.15 -7.83
CA LEU A 207 4.31 -22.95 -7.59
C LEU A 207 5.17 -22.56 -8.80
N ALA A 208 5.65 -23.56 -9.55
CA ALA A 208 6.49 -23.37 -10.71
C ALA A 208 5.76 -22.91 -11.97
N SER A 209 4.44 -23.14 -12.08
CA SER A 209 3.70 -22.95 -13.33
C SER A 209 2.47 -22.05 -13.20
N CYS A 210 1.84 -22.01 -12.03
CA CYS A 210 0.72 -21.13 -11.76
C CYS A 210 1.25 -19.73 -11.42
N HIS A 211 1.79 -19.02 -12.41
CA HIS A 211 2.30 -17.66 -12.27
C HIS A 211 2.08 -16.84 -13.55
N ALA A 212 2.17 -15.51 -13.42
CA ALA A 212 2.09 -14.55 -14.53
C ALA A 212 3.48 -13.99 -14.90
N LEU A 213 4.57 -14.60 -14.41
CA LEU A 213 5.93 -14.23 -14.78
C LEU A 213 6.20 -14.43 -16.27
N VAL A 214 6.98 -13.51 -16.82
CA VAL A 214 7.41 -13.48 -18.21
C VAL A 214 8.94 -13.43 -18.26
N PHE A 215 9.55 -14.17 -19.17
CA PHE A 215 10.99 -14.16 -19.39
C PHE A 215 11.33 -13.30 -20.62
N VAL A 216 11.93 -12.13 -20.41
CA VAL A 216 12.30 -11.17 -21.47
C VAL A 216 13.75 -10.72 -21.26
N ASP A 217 14.55 -10.62 -22.32
CA ASP A 217 15.95 -10.14 -22.28
C ASP A 217 16.82 -10.85 -21.23
N ASN A 218 16.69 -12.18 -21.11
CA ASN A 218 17.34 -13.00 -20.08
C ASN A 218 17.02 -12.62 -18.63
N LYS A 219 15.93 -11.89 -18.41
CA LYS A 219 15.45 -11.50 -17.08
C LYS A 219 14.01 -11.95 -16.86
N LEU A 220 13.77 -12.46 -15.66
CA LEU A 220 12.43 -12.82 -15.20
C LEU A 220 11.72 -11.57 -14.68
N VAL A 221 10.61 -11.20 -15.31
CA VAL A 221 9.81 -10.03 -14.97
C VAL A 221 8.40 -10.45 -14.59
N GLY A 222 7.80 -9.75 -13.62
CA GLY A 222 6.50 -10.08 -13.05
C GLY A 222 6.44 -9.74 -11.57
N ASP A 223 5.42 -10.27 -10.88
CA ASP A 223 5.15 -10.02 -9.47
C ASP A 223 6.32 -10.51 -8.57
N PRO A 224 6.86 -9.66 -7.68
CA PRO A 224 7.91 -10.05 -6.72
C PRO A 224 7.58 -11.31 -5.92
N LEU A 225 6.31 -11.51 -5.55
CA LEU A 225 5.85 -12.69 -4.81
C LEU A 225 6.05 -13.97 -5.63
N GLU A 226 5.70 -13.93 -6.91
CA GLU A 226 5.86 -15.08 -7.80
C GLU A 226 7.33 -15.36 -8.11
N LYS A 227 8.16 -14.32 -8.24
CA LYS A 227 9.61 -14.47 -8.38
C LYS A 227 10.23 -15.12 -7.15
N ALA A 228 9.80 -14.71 -5.96
CA ALA A 228 10.25 -15.27 -4.70
C ALA A 228 9.88 -16.77 -4.60
N ALA A 229 8.65 -17.13 -4.96
CA ALA A 229 8.21 -18.53 -5.02
C ALA A 229 9.09 -19.37 -5.95
N LEU A 230 9.28 -18.93 -7.20
CA LEU A 230 10.06 -19.67 -8.20
C LEU A 230 11.55 -19.81 -7.79
N LYS A 231 12.10 -18.76 -7.16
CA LYS A 231 13.46 -18.78 -6.61
C LYS A 231 13.58 -19.76 -5.44
N GLY A 232 12.57 -19.81 -4.56
CA GLY A 232 12.56 -20.66 -3.37
C GLY A 232 12.44 -22.15 -3.67
N ILE A 233 11.69 -22.54 -4.71
CA ILE A 233 11.56 -23.94 -5.11
C ILE A 233 12.74 -24.49 -5.94
N ASP A 234 13.71 -23.65 -6.31
CA ASP A 234 14.83 -24.02 -7.21
C ASP A 234 14.38 -24.48 -8.62
N TRP A 235 13.31 -23.89 -9.15
CA TRP A 235 12.89 -24.12 -10.53
C TRP A 235 13.43 -23.03 -11.48
N SER A 236 13.42 -23.34 -12.76
CA SER A 236 13.82 -22.43 -13.84
C SER A 236 12.67 -22.25 -14.82
N TYR A 237 12.41 -20.99 -15.15
CA TYR A 237 11.45 -20.56 -16.15
C TYR A 237 12.21 -19.76 -17.20
N LYS A 238 12.55 -20.41 -18.32
CA LYS A 238 13.33 -19.83 -19.42
C LYS A 238 12.50 -19.60 -20.69
N SER A 239 11.36 -20.26 -20.80
CA SER A 239 10.44 -20.15 -21.94
C SER A 239 9.05 -19.91 -21.38
N ASP A 240 8.27 -19.06 -22.06
CA ASP A 240 6.96 -18.59 -21.58
C ASP A 240 5.89 -19.71 -21.49
N GLU A 241 6.25 -20.93 -21.89
CA GLU A 241 5.36 -22.09 -21.92
C GLU A 241 5.89 -23.27 -21.10
N LYS A 242 7.11 -23.22 -20.54
CA LYS A 242 7.72 -24.39 -19.90
C LYS A 242 8.54 -24.05 -18.66
N ALA A 243 8.12 -24.61 -17.54
CA ALA A 243 8.86 -24.59 -16.28
C ALA A 243 9.61 -25.92 -16.08
N MET A 244 10.86 -25.85 -15.62
CA MET A 244 11.71 -27.03 -15.41
C MET A 244 12.48 -26.93 -14.09
N PRO A 245 12.60 -28.02 -13.31
CA PRO A 245 13.39 -28.03 -12.08
C PRO A 245 14.89 -27.85 -12.40
N LYS A 246 15.65 -27.13 -11.55
CA LYS A 246 17.11 -26.95 -11.74
C LYS A 246 17.93 -28.13 -11.23
N ARG A 247 17.44 -28.84 -10.20
CA ARG A 247 18.05 -30.04 -9.63
C ARG A 247 17.22 -31.26 -10.05
N GLY A 248 17.88 -32.33 -10.49
CA GLY A 248 17.34 -33.36 -11.39
C GLY A 248 16.10 -34.14 -10.90
N GLY A 249 15.39 -34.73 -11.87
CA GLY A 249 14.38 -35.78 -11.70
C GLY A 249 12.92 -35.38 -11.93
N GLY A 250 12.57 -34.09 -11.78
CA GLY A 250 11.18 -33.64 -11.94
C GLY A 250 10.79 -33.44 -13.41
N ASN A 251 9.51 -33.68 -13.71
CA ASN A 251 8.97 -33.47 -15.04
C ASN A 251 8.88 -31.99 -15.37
N ALA A 252 9.10 -31.66 -16.64
CA ALA A 252 8.81 -30.32 -17.11
C ALA A 252 7.31 -30.09 -17.15
N VAL A 253 6.87 -28.93 -16.67
CA VAL A 253 5.47 -28.53 -16.69
C VAL A 253 5.27 -27.61 -17.89
N GLN A 254 4.45 -28.05 -18.85
CA GLN A 254 4.07 -27.25 -20.00
C GLN A 254 2.79 -26.47 -19.68
N ILE A 255 2.83 -25.15 -19.79
CA ILE A 255 1.69 -24.27 -19.53
C ILE A 255 0.90 -24.09 -20.83
N VAL A 256 -0.36 -24.51 -20.83
CA VAL A 256 -1.22 -24.54 -22.02
C VAL A 256 -2.12 -23.31 -22.07
N GLN A 257 -2.72 -22.95 -20.94
CA GLN A 257 -3.62 -21.80 -20.79
C GLN A 257 -3.44 -21.16 -19.42
N ARG A 258 -3.53 -19.82 -19.37
CA ARG A 258 -3.49 -19.05 -18.13
C ARG A 258 -4.79 -18.27 -17.95
N HIS A 259 -5.39 -18.41 -16.77
CA HIS A 259 -6.39 -17.48 -16.28
C HIS A 259 -5.74 -16.57 -15.24
N HIS A 260 -5.40 -15.35 -15.68
CA HIS A 260 -4.73 -14.37 -14.84
C HIS A 260 -5.49 -14.05 -13.54
N PHE A 261 -4.74 -13.56 -12.56
CA PHE A 261 -5.28 -13.12 -11.29
C PHE A 261 -6.34 -12.04 -11.49
N ALA A 262 -7.51 -12.29 -10.92
CA ALA A 262 -8.61 -11.35 -10.92
C ALA A 262 -8.86 -10.86 -9.49
N SER A 263 -8.69 -9.55 -9.24
CA SER A 263 -8.79 -8.99 -7.88
C SER A 263 -10.13 -9.25 -7.19
N HIS A 264 -11.23 -9.27 -7.95
CA HIS A 264 -12.57 -9.58 -7.40
C HIS A 264 -12.76 -11.06 -7.06
N LEU A 265 -11.99 -11.97 -7.72
CA LEU A 265 -11.99 -13.41 -7.41
C LEU A 265 -10.90 -13.80 -6.41
N LYS A 266 -9.89 -12.94 -6.22
CA LYS A 266 -8.69 -13.13 -5.40
C LYS A 266 -7.92 -14.44 -5.68
N ARG A 267 -7.97 -14.93 -6.92
CA ARG A 267 -7.30 -16.17 -7.34
C ARG A 267 -6.89 -16.15 -8.81
N MET A 268 -6.04 -17.09 -9.18
CA MET A 268 -5.64 -17.38 -10.55
C MET A 268 -5.50 -18.88 -10.77
N SER A 269 -5.59 -19.29 -12.03
CA SER A 269 -5.51 -20.69 -12.42
C SER A 269 -4.75 -20.85 -13.74
N VAL A 270 -4.16 -22.03 -13.93
CA VAL A 270 -3.47 -22.41 -15.16
C VAL A 270 -3.85 -23.84 -15.51
N VAL A 271 -3.96 -24.12 -16.82
CA VAL A 271 -4.07 -25.47 -17.35
C VAL A 271 -2.69 -25.87 -17.84
N VAL A 272 -2.20 -27.01 -17.37
CA VAL A 272 -0.86 -27.51 -17.68
C VAL A 272 -0.92 -28.94 -18.21
N ARG A 273 0.13 -29.33 -18.92
CA ARG A 273 0.39 -30.71 -19.33
C ARG A 273 1.68 -31.20 -18.69
N VAL A 274 1.60 -32.32 -17.98
CA VAL A 274 2.73 -32.98 -17.27
C VAL A 274 2.70 -34.45 -17.62
N GLN A 275 3.78 -34.99 -18.22
CA GLN A 275 3.86 -36.40 -18.64
C GLN A 275 2.64 -36.90 -19.42
N GLU A 276 2.15 -36.09 -20.36
CA GLU A 276 0.95 -36.36 -21.17
C GLU A 276 -0.41 -36.17 -20.49
N GLU A 277 -0.46 -36.12 -19.17
CA GLU A 277 -1.68 -35.84 -18.41
C GLU A 277 -1.95 -34.32 -18.30
N PHE A 278 -3.23 -33.95 -18.25
CA PHE A 278 -3.68 -32.57 -18.06
C PHE A 278 -4.05 -32.29 -16.61
N PHE A 279 -3.58 -31.15 -16.09
CA PHE A 279 -3.92 -30.67 -14.76
C PHE A 279 -4.38 -29.22 -14.80
N ALA A 280 -5.35 -28.90 -13.94
CA ALA A 280 -5.68 -27.54 -13.56
C ALA A 280 -4.97 -27.23 -12.25
N PHE A 281 -4.13 -26.20 -12.23
CA PHE A 281 -3.49 -25.70 -11.02
C PHE A 281 -4.04 -24.34 -10.65
N VAL A 282 -4.33 -24.14 -9.38
CA VAL A 282 -5.00 -22.95 -8.85
C VAL A 282 -4.23 -22.43 -7.65
N LYS A 283 -4.03 -21.12 -7.59
CA LYS A 283 -3.55 -20.44 -6.38
C LYS A 283 -4.38 -19.21 -6.08
N GLY A 284 -4.59 -18.91 -4.80
CA GLY A 284 -5.38 -17.75 -4.41
C GLY A 284 -5.47 -17.54 -2.91
N ALA A 285 -6.35 -16.62 -2.52
CA ALA A 285 -6.63 -16.35 -1.12
C ALA A 285 -7.29 -17.58 -0.45
N PRO A 286 -6.85 -18.00 0.74
CA PRO A 286 -7.39 -19.17 1.44
C PRO A 286 -8.93 -19.16 1.54
N GLU A 287 -9.52 -18.01 1.85
CA GLU A 287 -10.96 -17.85 2.00
C GLU A 287 -11.75 -18.07 0.70
N THR A 288 -11.11 -17.93 -0.46
CA THR A 288 -11.76 -18.12 -1.77
C THR A 288 -11.55 -19.51 -2.34
N ILE A 289 -10.45 -20.16 -1.98
CA ILE A 289 -10.13 -21.51 -2.42
C ILE A 289 -10.90 -22.55 -1.60
N GLN A 290 -11.11 -22.30 -0.29
CA GLN A 290 -11.85 -23.22 0.58
C GLN A 290 -13.22 -23.61 0.02
N ASP A 291 -13.96 -22.66 -0.59
CA ASP A 291 -15.31 -22.87 -1.13
C ASP A 291 -15.32 -23.71 -2.44
N ARG A 292 -14.13 -24.01 -2.98
CA ARG A 292 -13.93 -24.73 -4.25
C ARG A 292 -13.25 -26.08 -4.08
N LEU A 293 -12.83 -26.41 -2.86
CA LEU A 293 -12.24 -27.69 -2.53
C LEU A 293 -13.32 -28.76 -2.44
N THR A 294 -13.02 -29.96 -2.95
CA THR A 294 -13.89 -31.12 -2.84
C THR A 294 -13.89 -31.69 -1.42
N ASP A 295 -12.71 -31.68 -0.80
CA ASP A 295 -12.51 -32.09 0.59
C ASP A 295 -11.72 -31.00 1.30
N LEU A 296 -12.28 -30.52 2.41
CA LEU A 296 -11.70 -29.43 3.21
C LEU A 296 -11.01 -30.03 4.43
N PRO A 297 -9.67 -29.96 4.53
CA PRO A 297 -8.97 -30.42 5.73
C PRO A 297 -9.46 -29.69 6.98
N SER A 298 -9.67 -30.42 8.08
CA SER A 298 -10.14 -29.82 9.34
C SER A 298 -9.20 -28.74 9.88
N SER A 299 -7.88 -28.90 9.67
CA SER A 299 -6.84 -27.95 10.07
C SER A 299 -6.66 -26.78 9.10
N TYR A 300 -7.39 -26.73 7.98
CA TYR A 300 -7.21 -25.72 6.93
C TYR A 300 -7.31 -24.30 7.48
N ILE A 301 -8.39 -24.00 8.20
CA ILE A 301 -8.68 -22.67 8.72
C ILE A 301 -7.69 -22.25 9.79
N GLU A 302 -7.43 -23.13 10.75
CA GLU A 302 -6.48 -22.89 11.84
C GLU A 302 -5.08 -22.62 11.30
N THR A 303 -4.63 -23.41 10.31
CA THR A 303 -3.29 -23.31 9.75
C THR A 303 -3.08 -21.96 9.04
N TYR A 304 -3.94 -21.58 8.09
CA TYR A 304 -3.69 -20.31 7.38
C TYR A 304 -3.86 -19.11 8.30
N LYS A 305 -4.81 -19.16 9.25
CA LYS A 305 -4.98 -18.09 10.23
C LYS A 305 -3.70 -17.93 11.04
N LYS A 306 -3.16 -19.00 11.62
CA LYS A 306 -1.92 -18.99 12.42
C LYS A 306 -0.79 -18.21 11.73
N TYR A 307 -0.51 -18.49 10.46
CA TYR A 307 0.55 -17.77 9.72
C TYR A 307 0.16 -16.34 9.32
N THR A 308 -1.12 -16.09 9.04
CA THR A 308 -1.62 -14.74 8.76
C THR A 308 -1.51 -13.83 10.00
N HIS A 309 -1.76 -14.37 11.19
CA HIS A 309 -1.53 -13.70 12.48
C HIS A 309 -0.07 -13.35 12.72
N GLN A 310 0.84 -14.19 12.22
CA GLN A 310 2.28 -13.94 12.25
C GLN A 310 2.73 -12.96 11.14
N GLY A 311 1.80 -12.23 10.53
CA GLY A 311 2.06 -11.26 9.47
C GLY A 311 2.60 -11.87 8.17
N SER A 312 2.49 -13.18 8.00
CA SER A 312 2.86 -13.84 6.77
C SER A 312 1.73 -13.71 5.76
N ARG A 313 2.07 -13.53 4.49
CA ARG A 313 1.11 -13.63 3.39
C ARG A 313 0.97 -15.08 2.98
N VAL A 314 -0.22 -15.64 3.15
CA VAL A 314 -0.51 -17.05 2.88
C VAL A 314 -1.31 -17.18 1.59
N LEU A 315 -0.88 -18.08 0.71
CA LEU A 315 -1.62 -18.45 -0.51
C LEU A 315 -1.99 -19.92 -0.46
N ALA A 316 -3.27 -20.23 -0.70
CA ALA A 316 -3.72 -21.60 -0.85
C ALA A 316 -3.40 -22.12 -2.25
N LEU A 317 -2.86 -23.34 -2.31
CA LEU A 317 -2.56 -24.06 -3.54
C LEU A 317 -3.52 -25.24 -3.66
N ALA A 318 -4.05 -25.42 -4.86
CA ALA A 318 -4.94 -26.53 -5.15
C ALA A 318 -4.78 -26.98 -6.60
N PHE A 319 -5.15 -28.22 -6.89
CA PHE A 319 -5.10 -28.80 -8.23
C PHE A 319 -6.30 -29.68 -8.52
N LYS A 320 -6.51 -29.97 -9.79
CA LYS A 320 -7.51 -30.91 -10.27
C LYS A 320 -6.95 -31.67 -11.46
N SER A 321 -7.11 -32.98 -11.47
CA SER A 321 -6.83 -33.80 -12.65
C SER A 321 -7.92 -33.57 -13.69
N LEU A 322 -7.51 -33.31 -14.93
CA LEU A 322 -8.42 -33.13 -16.05
C LEU A 322 -8.43 -34.40 -16.92
N PRO A 323 -9.56 -34.72 -17.57
CA PRO A 323 -9.60 -35.85 -18.49
C PRO A 323 -8.65 -35.62 -19.68
N ASP A 324 -8.22 -36.71 -20.32
CA ASP A 324 -7.44 -36.63 -21.54
C ASP A 324 -8.21 -35.87 -22.63
N MET A 325 -7.54 -34.87 -23.21
CA MET A 325 -8.13 -33.97 -24.20
C MET A 325 -7.06 -33.45 -25.17
N THR A 326 -7.47 -32.79 -26.24
CA THR A 326 -6.51 -32.13 -27.14
C THR A 326 -6.03 -30.82 -26.54
N VAL A 327 -4.84 -30.36 -26.97
CA VAL A 327 -4.30 -29.05 -26.54
C VAL A 327 -5.21 -27.89 -26.96
N SER A 328 -5.97 -28.05 -28.05
CA SER A 328 -6.94 -27.05 -28.51
C SER A 328 -8.11 -26.95 -27.54
N ASP A 329 -8.66 -28.09 -27.12
CA ASP A 329 -9.78 -28.13 -26.17
C ASP A 329 -9.34 -27.58 -24.81
N ALA A 330 -8.15 -27.97 -24.35
CA ALA A 330 -7.54 -27.47 -23.12
C ALA A 330 -7.34 -25.95 -23.09
N ARG A 331 -7.18 -25.30 -24.24
CA ARG A 331 -7.08 -23.82 -24.36
C ARG A 331 -8.43 -23.11 -24.39
N SER A 332 -9.50 -23.85 -24.66
CA SER A 332 -10.87 -23.33 -24.76
C SER A 332 -11.65 -23.47 -23.45
N LEU A 333 -11.08 -24.16 -22.46
CA LEU A 333 -11.71 -24.39 -21.16
C LEU A 333 -12.10 -23.07 -20.49
N HIS A 334 -13.32 -23.05 -19.95
CA HIS A 334 -13.80 -21.89 -19.22
C HIS A 334 -13.24 -21.91 -17.80
N ARG A 335 -12.97 -20.71 -17.27
CA ARG A 335 -12.37 -20.52 -15.94
C ARG A 335 -13.15 -21.23 -14.83
N ASP A 336 -14.48 -21.23 -14.91
CA ASP A 336 -15.34 -21.84 -13.89
C ASP A 336 -15.23 -23.37 -13.84
N GLU A 337 -14.90 -24.02 -14.96
CA GLU A 337 -14.70 -25.48 -15.03
C GLU A 337 -13.34 -25.89 -14.45
N VAL A 338 -12.33 -25.03 -14.69
CA VAL A 338 -10.96 -25.18 -14.20
C VAL A 338 -10.89 -24.96 -12.69
N GLU A 339 -11.65 -24.00 -12.14
CA GLU A 339 -11.58 -23.57 -10.74
C GLU A 339 -12.57 -24.27 -9.80
N ASN A 340 -13.17 -25.39 -10.19
CA ASN A 340 -14.16 -26.12 -9.38
C ASN A 340 -13.78 -27.59 -9.13
N GLY A 341 -14.10 -28.11 -7.95
CA GLY A 341 -13.82 -29.50 -7.55
C GLY A 341 -12.33 -29.75 -7.37
N LEU A 342 -11.68 -28.89 -6.59
CA LEU A 342 -10.22 -28.86 -6.42
C LEU A 342 -9.77 -29.75 -5.26
N THR A 343 -8.58 -30.32 -5.37
CA THR A 343 -7.86 -31.03 -4.31
C THR A 343 -6.82 -30.09 -3.70
N PHE A 344 -6.78 -30.02 -2.38
CA PHE A 344 -5.84 -29.16 -1.67
C PHE A 344 -4.39 -29.65 -1.83
N ALA A 345 -3.46 -28.72 -2.04
CA ALA A 345 -2.03 -28.98 -2.22
C ALA A 345 -1.14 -28.12 -1.32
N GLY A 346 -1.66 -27.67 -0.19
CA GLY A 346 -0.91 -26.92 0.82
C GLY A 346 -1.02 -25.41 0.70
N PHE A 347 -0.42 -24.71 1.65
CA PHE A 347 -0.29 -23.27 1.69
C PHE A 347 1.14 -22.86 1.43
N ALA A 348 1.34 -21.89 0.54
CA ALA A 348 2.61 -21.20 0.37
C ALA A 348 2.66 -19.98 1.30
N VAL A 349 3.72 -19.89 2.10
CA VAL A 349 3.90 -18.84 3.11
C VAL A 349 5.00 -17.89 2.64
N PHE A 350 4.69 -16.60 2.64
CA PHE A 350 5.60 -15.53 2.25
C PHE A 350 5.70 -14.48 3.36
N ASN A 351 6.89 -13.94 3.58
CA ASN A 351 7.11 -12.87 4.54
C ASN A 351 7.59 -11.61 3.84
N CYS A 352 7.14 -10.47 4.37
CA CYS A 352 7.72 -9.16 4.07
C CYS A 352 8.69 -8.84 5.21
N PRO A 353 10.00 -8.97 5.04
CA PRO A 353 10.94 -8.67 6.11
C PRO A 353 10.82 -7.20 6.50
N ILE A 354 10.74 -6.96 7.81
CA ILE A 354 10.76 -5.61 8.39
C ILE A 354 12.20 -5.10 8.29
N ARG A 355 12.38 -3.82 7.93
CA ARG A 355 13.73 -3.24 7.92
C ARG A 355 14.30 -3.19 9.33
N GLU A 356 15.59 -3.50 9.46
CA GLU A 356 16.26 -3.64 10.75
C GLU A 356 16.24 -2.35 11.60
N ASP A 357 16.18 -1.19 10.95
CA ASP A 357 16.17 0.13 11.57
C ASP A 357 14.76 0.62 11.95
N SER A 358 13.70 0.12 11.30
CA SER A 358 12.32 0.58 11.49
C SER A 358 11.88 0.59 12.95
N ALA A 359 12.05 -0.52 13.66
CA ALA A 359 11.58 -0.65 15.04
C ALA A 359 12.30 0.31 16.00
N LYS A 360 13.61 0.51 15.80
CA LYS A 360 14.42 1.43 16.62
C LYS A 360 14.00 2.87 16.38
N ILE A 361 13.87 3.29 15.12
CA ILE A 361 13.49 4.66 14.76
C ILE A 361 12.09 4.97 15.31
N LEU A 362 11.13 4.08 15.13
CA LEU A 362 9.77 4.29 15.63
C LEU A 362 9.72 4.35 17.16
N SER A 363 10.53 3.56 17.85
CA SER A 363 10.66 3.68 19.31
C SER A 363 11.22 5.05 19.73
N GLU A 364 12.23 5.57 19.04
CA GLU A 364 12.79 6.91 19.29
C GLU A 364 11.74 8.01 19.05
N LEU A 365 10.96 7.92 17.96
CA LEU A 365 9.89 8.87 17.67
C LEU A 365 8.80 8.83 18.74
N LYS A 366 8.39 7.63 19.17
CA LYS A 366 7.43 7.46 20.27
C LYS A 366 7.92 8.05 21.59
N ASN A 367 9.20 7.85 21.91
CA ASN A 367 9.84 8.41 23.10
C ASN A 367 9.96 9.95 23.03
N SER A 368 9.90 10.53 21.82
CA SER A 368 9.86 11.98 21.61
C SER A 368 8.45 12.58 21.69
N SER A 369 7.47 11.81 22.20
CA SER A 369 6.05 12.21 22.32
C SER A 369 5.34 12.45 20.99
N GLN A 370 5.80 11.81 19.92
CA GLN A 370 5.09 11.82 18.64
C GLN A 370 4.11 10.65 18.55
N ASP A 371 2.90 10.93 18.07
CA ASP A 371 1.95 9.90 17.73
C ASP A 371 2.33 9.21 16.44
N LEU A 372 2.23 7.88 16.42
CA LEU A 372 2.53 7.07 15.25
C LEU A 372 1.25 6.46 14.70
N ALA A 373 1.10 6.47 13.38
CA ALA A 373 0.02 5.78 12.68
C ALA A 373 0.56 5.07 11.44
N MET A 374 -0.04 3.94 11.09
CA MET A 374 0.25 3.19 9.86
C MET A 374 -0.93 3.33 8.88
N ILE A 375 -0.65 3.65 7.62
CA ILE A 375 -1.64 3.69 6.55
C ILE A 375 -1.12 2.78 5.43
N THR A 376 -1.83 1.69 5.15
CA THR A 376 -1.37 0.65 4.21
C THR A 376 -2.52 0.12 3.37
N GLY A 377 -2.21 -0.47 2.21
CA GLY A 377 -3.20 -1.19 1.39
C GLY A 377 -3.22 -2.72 1.63
N ASP A 378 -2.42 -3.22 2.56
CA ASP A 378 -2.29 -4.63 2.87
C ASP A 378 -3.50 -5.19 3.65
N GLN A 379 -3.55 -6.50 3.91
CA GLN A 379 -4.61 -7.05 4.75
C GLN A 379 -4.45 -6.60 6.22
N ALA A 380 -5.58 -6.37 6.90
CA ALA A 380 -5.61 -5.81 8.26
C ALA A 380 -4.79 -6.63 9.26
N LEU A 381 -4.87 -7.97 9.21
CA LEU A 381 -4.10 -8.86 10.10
C LEU A 381 -2.59 -8.68 9.93
N THR A 382 -2.11 -8.63 8.68
CA THR A 382 -0.69 -8.37 8.38
C THR A 382 -0.25 -6.99 8.82
N ALA A 383 -1.08 -5.97 8.59
CA ALA A 383 -0.81 -4.61 9.02
C ALA A 383 -0.70 -4.52 10.56
N CYS A 384 -1.62 -5.13 11.29
CA CYS A 384 -1.61 -5.17 12.76
C CYS A 384 -0.36 -5.89 13.29
N TYR A 385 0.02 -7.02 12.68
CA TYR A 385 1.25 -7.73 13.07
C TYR A 385 2.48 -6.85 12.88
N VAL A 386 2.68 -6.26 11.69
CA VAL A 386 3.83 -5.39 11.42
C VAL A 386 3.81 -4.19 12.36
N ALA A 387 2.66 -3.55 12.57
CA ALA A 387 2.50 -2.40 13.47
C ALA A 387 2.88 -2.73 14.92
N SER A 388 2.59 -3.96 15.38
CA SER A 388 2.99 -4.45 16.69
C SER A 388 4.51 -4.70 16.76
N GLN A 389 5.10 -5.32 15.74
CA GLN A 389 6.55 -5.57 15.68
C GLN A 389 7.39 -4.29 15.68
N VAL A 390 6.86 -3.21 15.10
CA VAL A 390 7.55 -1.91 15.02
C VAL A 390 7.10 -0.90 16.09
N HIS A 391 6.32 -1.34 17.09
CA HIS A 391 5.86 -0.54 18.23
C HIS A 391 4.96 0.67 17.91
N ILE A 392 4.38 0.74 16.71
CA ILE A 392 3.28 1.69 16.41
C ILE A 392 2.09 1.36 17.30
N VAL A 393 1.79 0.08 17.41
CA VAL A 393 0.80 -0.49 18.31
C VAL A 393 1.52 -1.07 19.53
N THR A 394 0.98 -0.80 20.72
CA THR A 394 1.51 -1.34 21.98
C THR A 394 0.47 -2.09 22.80
N LYS A 395 -0.82 -1.85 22.56
CA LYS A 395 -1.93 -2.51 23.23
C LYS A 395 -2.48 -3.63 22.33
N PRO A 396 -3.29 -4.56 22.86
CA PRO A 396 -4.04 -5.49 22.03
C PRO A 396 -4.87 -4.74 20.98
N VAL A 397 -4.85 -5.22 19.74
CA VAL A 397 -5.53 -4.54 18.62
C VAL A 397 -6.96 -5.01 18.49
N LEU A 398 -7.86 -4.10 18.15
CA LEU A 398 -9.20 -4.42 17.70
C LEU A 398 -9.40 -3.93 16.26
N ILE A 399 -9.96 -4.80 15.42
CA ILE A 399 -10.23 -4.53 14.00
C ILE A 399 -11.74 -4.32 13.83
N LEU A 400 -12.13 -3.20 13.23
CA LEU A 400 -13.53 -2.94 12.92
C LEU A 400 -13.97 -3.76 11.71
N CYS A 401 -14.96 -4.64 11.90
CA CYS A 401 -15.48 -5.53 10.88
C CYS A 401 -17.02 -5.41 10.77
N PRO A 402 -17.59 -5.54 9.57
CA PRO A 402 -19.03 -5.67 9.41
C PRO A 402 -19.49 -7.09 9.81
N VAL A 403 -20.57 -7.18 10.59
CA VAL A 403 -21.25 -8.44 10.87
C VAL A 403 -21.93 -8.93 9.59
N LYS A 404 -22.09 -10.26 9.41
CA LYS A 404 -22.63 -10.93 8.20
C LYS A 404 -23.92 -10.34 7.59
N ASN A 405 -24.68 -9.52 8.32
CA ASN A 405 -25.88 -8.82 7.84
C ASN A 405 -25.66 -7.36 7.39
N GLY A 406 -24.41 -6.86 7.37
CA GLY A 406 -23.99 -5.59 6.76
C GLY A 406 -24.46 -4.29 7.45
N LYS A 407 -25.39 -4.37 8.42
CA LYS A 407 -25.94 -3.20 9.13
C LYS A 407 -25.33 -2.94 10.50
N VAL A 408 -24.64 -3.93 11.07
CA VAL A 408 -24.03 -3.86 12.40
C VAL A 408 -22.54 -4.09 12.25
N TYR A 409 -21.74 -3.34 13.00
CA TYR A 409 -20.29 -3.44 13.02
C TYR A 409 -19.83 -3.92 14.39
N GLU A 410 -18.74 -4.67 14.42
CA GLU A 410 -18.13 -5.17 15.64
C GLU A 410 -16.61 -4.97 15.59
N TRP A 411 -16.04 -4.67 16.74
CA TRP A 411 -14.62 -4.71 17.00
C TRP A 411 -14.24 -6.16 17.31
N VAL A 412 -13.29 -6.69 16.55
CA VAL A 412 -12.85 -8.08 16.66
C VAL A 412 -11.35 -8.10 16.92
N SER A 413 -10.90 -8.79 17.96
CA SER A 413 -9.47 -9.05 18.13
C SER A 413 -8.95 -9.86 16.96
N PRO A 414 -7.66 -9.75 16.57
CA PRO A 414 -7.08 -10.58 15.52
C PRO A 414 -7.47 -12.04 15.67
N ASP A 415 -7.34 -12.58 16.89
CA ASP A 415 -7.58 -14.00 17.25
C ASP A 415 -9.06 -14.38 17.37
N GLU A 416 -9.98 -13.45 17.08
CA GLU A 416 -11.44 -13.59 17.15
C GLU A 416 -11.98 -14.01 18.53
N THR A 417 -11.16 -13.90 19.58
CA THR A 417 -11.48 -14.24 20.96
C THR A 417 -12.34 -13.18 21.65
N GLU A 418 -12.12 -11.92 21.31
CA GLU A 418 -12.82 -10.77 21.87
C GLU A 418 -13.63 -10.10 20.77
N LYS A 419 -14.93 -9.93 21.03
CA LYS A 419 -15.87 -9.28 20.11
C LYS A 419 -16.69 -8.27 20.87
N ILE A 420 -16.59 -7.01 20.47
CA ILE A 420 -17.28 -5.89 21.12
C ILE A 420 -18.13 -5.20 20.07
N GLN A 421 -19.41 -4.97 20.37
CA GLN A 421 -20.30 -4.29 19.45
C GLN A 421 -19.86 -2.82 19.26
N TYR A 422 -19.88 -2.34 18.01
CA TYR A 422 -19.49 -0.96 17.72
C TYR A 422 -20.52 0.04 18.28
N SER A 423 -20.03 1.01 19.05
CA SER A 423 -20.79 2.16 19.57
C SER A 423 -19.92 3.40 19.53
N GLU A 424 -20.40 4.49 18.93
CA GLU A 424 -19.62 5.74 18.77
C GLU A 424 -19.15 6.36 20.09
N LYS A 425 -19.92 6.18 21.17
CA LYS A 425 -19.64 6.80 22.47
C LYS A 425 -18.62 6.01 23.29
N GLU A 426 -18.43 4.74 22.97
CA GLU A 426 -17.57 3.84 23.74
C GLU A 426 -16.15 3.76 23.17
N VAL A 427 -15.92 4.32 21.99
CA VAL A 427 -14.61 4.29 21.31
C VAL A 427 -13.52 4.92 22.17
N GLU A 428 -13.80 6.02 22.87
CA GLU A 428 -12.82 6.67 23.74
C GLU A 428 -12.38 5.74 24.89
N GLY A 429 -13.33 5.11 25.59
CA GLY A 429 -13.02 4.16 26.66
C GLY A 429 -12.34 2.87 26.17
N LEU A 430 -12.64 2.44 24.94
CA LEU A 430 -11.94 1.30 24.30
C LEU A 430 -10.45 1.59 24.11
N THR A 431 -10.09 2.84 23.85
CA THR A 431 -8.69 3.19 23.52
C THR A 431 -7.75 3.20 24.72
N ASP A 432 -8.30 3.18 25.93
CA ASP A 432 -7.54 3.00 27.16
C ASP A 432 -6.94 1.60 27.26
N ALA A 433 -7.69 0.57 26.82
CA ALA A 433 -7.28 -0.82 26.88
C ALA A 433 -6.73 -1.38 25.56
N HIS A 434 -7.17 -0.85 24.42
CA HIS A 434 -6.90 -1.42 23.09
C HIS A 434 -6.43 -0.36 22.09
N ASP A 435 -5.67 -0.81 21.08
CA ASP A 435 -5.34 0.00 19.91
C ASP A 435 -6.30 -0.36 18.76
N LEU A 436 -6.69 0.62 17.94
CA LEU A 436 -7.75 0.43 16.94
C LEU A 436 -7.20 0.34 15.51
N CYS A 437 -7.77 -0.58 14.73
CA CYS A 437 -7.52 -0.77 13.29
C CYS A 437 -8.82 -0.67 12.49
N ILE A 438 -8.81 0.09 11.39
CA ILE A 438 -9.98 0.28 10.53
C ILE A 438 -9.62 -0.01 9.07
N GLY A 439 -10.47 -0.78 8.39
CA GLY A 439 -10.38 -0.98 6.93
C GLY A 439 -11.23 0.00 6.13
N GLY A 440 -10.91 0.17 4.85
CA GLY A 440 -11.57 1.12 3.94
C GLY A 440 -13.08 0.97 3.85
N ASP A 441 -13.62 -0.25 3.87
CA ASP A 441 -15.08 -0.49 3.82
C ASP A 441 -15.78 0.11 5.05
N CYS A 442 -15.16 0.00 6.23
CA CYS A 442 -15.66 0.60 7.46
C CYS A 442 -15.42 2.12 7.50
N PHE A 443 -14.36 2.61 6.87
CA PHE A 443 -14.10 4.04 6.74
C PHE A 443 -15.19 4.74 5.91
N GLU A 444 -15.64 4.14 4.80
CA GLU A 444 -16.78 4.64 4.02
C GLU A 444 -18.07 4.72 4.86
N MET A 445 -18.30 3.73 5.74
CA MET A 445 -19.42 3.79 6.69
C MET A 445 -19.29 4.95 7.67
N LEU A 446 -18.11 5.14 8.27
CA LEU A 446 -17.87 6.24 9.22
C LEU A 446 -18.08 7.62 8.57
N GLN A 447 -17.74 7.75 7.29
CA GLN A 447 -18.01 8.96 6.51
C GLN A 447 -19.50 9.23 6.36
N GLN A 448 -20.31 8.20 6.16
CA GLN A 448 -21.77 8.34 6.03
C GLN A 448 -22.44 8.73 7.36
N THR A 449 -21.94 8.23 8.49
CA THR A 449 -22.47 8.53 9.83
C THR A 449 -21.87 9.78 10.47
N SER A 450 -20.95 10.49 9.80
CA SER A 450 -20.19 11.63 10.37
C SER A 450 -19.39 11.31 11.64
N ALA A 451 -19.19 10.03 11.95
CA ALA A 451 -18.45 9.56 13.11
C ALA A 451 -16.92 9.66 12.95
N VAL A 452 -16.44 9.95 11.74
CA VAL A 452 -15.01 10.05 11.37
C VAL A 452 -14.22 10.89 12.38
N LEU A 453 -14.72 12.07 12.74
CA LEU A 453 -14.00 13.01 13.62
C LEU A 453 -13.85 12.51 15.06
N ARG A 454 -14.71 11.58 15.49
CA ARG A 454 -14.65 11.00 16.84
C ARG A 454 -13.80 9.74 16.89
N VAL A 455 -13.77 8.97 15.81
CA VAL A 455 -13.13 7.65 15.80
C VAL A 455 -11.69 7.74 15.31
N ILE A 456 -11.43 8.44 14.19
CA ILE A 456 -10.12 8.47 13.53
C ILE A 456 -8.97 8.97 14.40
N PRO A 457 -9.13 9.98 15.27
CA PRO A 457 -8.02 10.42 16.14
C PRO A 457 -7.42 9.31 17.01
N TYR A 458 -8.19 8.26 17.28
CA TYR A 458 -7.77 7.13 18.12
C TYR A 458 -7.29 5.90 17.33
N VAL A 459 -7.32 5.95 16.00
CA VAL A 459 -6.97 4.81 15.15
C VAL A 459 -5.48 4.85 14.83
N LYS A 460 -4.79 3.74 15.12
CA LYS A 460 -3.34 3.61 14.88
C LYS A 460 -3.03 2.92 13.55
N VAL A 461 -3.96 2.12 13.01
CA VAL A 461 -3.76 1.39 11.73
C VAL A 461 -4.95 1.60 10.80
N LEU A 462 -4.69 2.09 9.58
CA LEU A 462 -5.67 2.26 8.52
C LEU A 462 -5.31 1.39 7.31
N LYS A 463 -6.31 0.66 6.81
CA LYS A 463 -6.19 -0.35 5.74
C LYS A 463 -7.07 -0.04 4.52
#